data_AF-A0A357JDQ5-F1
#
_entry.id   AF-A0A357JDQ5-F1
#
_cell.length_a   1.000
_cell.length_b   1.000
_cell.length_c   1.000
_cell.angle_alpha   90.00
_cell.angle_beta   90.00
_cell.angle_gamma   90.00
#
_symmetry.space_group_name_H-M   'P 1'
#
loop_
_entity.id
_entity.type
_entity.pdbx_description
1 polymer ?
#
loop_
_entity_poly.entity_id
_entity_poly.type
_entity_poly.pdbx_seq_one_letter_code
_entity_poly.pdbx_strand_id
1 'polypeptide(L)'
;MKLIRRLFGIIFSLVVVCAITLVAGYFIIKNAYGIDLLNSYNQLKVLNEEVDETKLITNTYSNDDLISMKETINSKTNGFISTDDNGKVIINFDKLNLFNSNIELTDRQVAAYANEAIRQEMDNKIEVGDYTFNLELKQIDFSDIKDNGDTLFNVIIKLDLSSLEPTLKKFPYSLIKNYIPNYLYISSNVNVNKTEEPFKFELVSNYLTLNNVDKEGSKELVNALDKIFKIGNYDNLNIKISNEVLLNLIG
;
A
#
# COMPACT_ATOMS: atom_id res chain seq x y z
N MET A 1 6.20 11.24 7.02
CA MET A 1 4.87 11.87 6.81
C MET A 1 4.65 12.54 5.43
N LYS A 2 5.52 13.46 4.93
CA LYS A 2 5.45 13.92 3.51
C LYS A 2 5.69 12.80 2.47
N LEU A 3 6.37 11.74 2.89
CA LEU A 3 6.79 10.60 2.06
C LEU A 3 5.65 9.62 1.74
N ILE A 4 4.73 9.36 2.68
CA ILE A 4 3.53 8.53 2.48
C ILE A 4 2.61 9.15 1.43
N ARG A 5 2.32 10.47 1.55
CA ARG A 5 1.58 11.22 0.53
C ARG A 5 2.27 11.15 -0.85
N ARG A 6 3.61 11.13 -0.88
CA ARG A 6 4.40 11.01 -2.12
C ARG A 6 4.41 9.58 -2.68
N LEU A 7 4.38 8.54 -1.85
CA LEU A 7 4.27 7.14 -2.25
C LEU A 7 2.90 6.86 -2.88
N PHE A 8 1.83 7.24 -2.20
CA PHE A 8 0.49 7.04 -2.74
C PHE A 8 0.19 7.96 -3.93
N GLY A 9 0.85 9.12 -4.02
CA GLY A 9 0.92 9.91 -5.26
C GLY A 9 1.53 9.14 -6.44
N ILE A 10 2.52 8.28 -6.19
CA ILE A 10 3.14 7.42 -7.21
C ILE A 10 2.22 6.23 -7.55
N ILE A 11 1.59 5.60 -6.56
CA ILE A 11 0.60 4.53 -6.79
C ILE A 11 -0.62 5.05 -7.56
N PHE A 12 -1.07 6.27 -7.25
CA PHE A 12 -2.12 6.93 -8.01
C PHE A 12 -1.70 7.21 -9.45
N SER A 13 -0.45 7.67 -9.65
CA SER A 13 0.07 7.84 -11.00
C SER A 13 -0.08 6.50 -11.73
N LEU A 14 0.28 5.38 -11.12
CA LEU A 14 0.09 4.02 -11.65
C LEU A 14 -1.31 3.77 -12.25
N VAL A 15 -2.38 4.19 -11.57
CA VAL A 15 -3.78 4.00 -12.02
C VAL A 15 -4.20 4.99 -13.10
N VAL A 16 -3.99 6.30 -12.86
CA VAL A 16 -4.37 7.36 -13.82
C VAL A 16 -3.55 7.30 -15.09
N VAL A 17 -2.39 6.69 -15.00
CA VAL A 17 -1.46 6.55 -16.11
C VAL A 17 -1.70 5.29 -16.92
N CYS A 18 -2.02 4.15 -16.28
CA CYS A 18 -2.58 2.99 -16.99
C CYS A 18 -3.68 3.45 -17.95
N ALA A 19 -4.45 4.47 -17.53
CA ALA A 19 -5.39 5.15 -18.38
C ALA A 19 -4.71 5.90 -19.56
N ILE A 20 -3.87 6.90 -19.29
CA ILE A 20 -3.34 7.79 -20.34
C ILE A 20 -2.52 7.04 -21.41
N THR A 21 -1.76 6.01 -21.04
CA THR A 21 -0.85 5.30 -21.97
C THR A 21 -1.53 4.49 -23.05
N LEU A 22 -2.73 3.98 -22.81
CA LEU A 22 -3.42 3.09 -23.74
C LEU A 22 -4.06 3.83 -24.91
N VAL A 23 -4.20 5.16 -24.81
CA VAL A 23 -5.03 5.94 -25.72
C VAL A 23 -4.25 6.67 -26.81
N ALA A 24 -3.02 7.13 -26.53
CA ALA A 24 -2.31 8.04 -27.45
C ALA A 24 -1.21 7.39 -28.33
N GLY A 25 -0.87 6.11 -28.16
CA GLY A 25 0.34 5.61 -28.82
C GLY A 25 0.53 4.10 -28.91
N TYR A 26 -0.50 3.31 -29.25
CA TYR A 26 -0.34 1.88 -29.53
C TYR A 26 0.85 1.59 -30.48
N PHE A 27 1.06 2.43 -31.50
CA PHE A 27 2.20 2.31 -32.43
C PHE A 27 3.49 2.99 -31.93
N ILE A 28 3.40 4.10 -31.19
CA ILE A 28 4.57 4.86 -30.72
C ILE A 28 5.27 4.13 -29.56
N ILE A 29 4.51 3.53 -28.65
CA ILE A 29 5.03 2.93 -27.41
C ILE A 29 5.81 1.64 -27.68
N LYS A 30 5.31 0.78 -28.59
CA LYS A 30 6.03 -0.43 -29.00
C LYS A 30 7.37 -0.09 -29.65
N ASN A 31 7.39 0.91 -30.52
CA ASN A 31 8.57 1.29 -31.29
C ASN A 31 9.60 2.10 -30.47
N ALA A 32 9.16 2.88 -29.47
CA ALA A 32 10.03 3.73 -28.65
C ALA A 32 10.52 3.07 -27.34
N TYR A 33 9.73 2.18 -26.73
CA TYR A 33 10.00 1.68 -25.37
C TYR A 33 10.09 0.15 -25.23
N GLY A 34 9.83 -0.61 -26.31
CA GLY A 34 9.93 -2.07 -26.31
C GLY A 34 8.98 -2.74 -25.30
N ILE A 35 7.75 -2.21 -25.17
CA ILE A 35 6.71 -2.74 -24.29
C ILE A 35 5.84 -3.71 -25.08
N ASP A 36 5.62 -4.92 -24.53
CA ASP A 36 4.69 -5.90 -25.11
C ASP A 36 3.25 -5.57 -24.73
N LEU A 37 2.61 -4.80 -25.59
CA LEU A 37 1.25 -4.31 -25.40
C LEU A 37 0.19 -5.42 -25.35
N LEU A 38 0.44 -6.63 -25.89
CA LEU A 38 -0.53 -7.72 -25.85
C LEU A 38 -0.58 -8.38 -24.47
N ASN A 39 0.58 -8.61 -23.87
CA ASN A 39 0.68 -9.14 -22.51
C ASN A 39 0.18 -8.11 -21.49
N SER A 40 0.58 -6.84 -21.63
CA SER A 40 0.06 -5.76 -20.80
C SER A 40 -1.45 -5.58 -20.96
N TYR A 41 -2.00 -5.75 -22.16
CA TYR A 41 -3.45 -5.69 -22.38
C TYR A 41 -4.22 -6.80 -21.65
N ASN A 42 -3.71 -8.04 -21.67
CA ASN A 42 -4.33 -9.13 -20.93
C ASN A 42 -4.24 -8.90 -19.41
N GLN A 43 -3.10 -8.42 -18.92
CA GLN A 43 -2.94 -8.05 -17.51
C GLN A 43 -3.94 -6.98 -17.08
N LEU A 44 -4.22 -5.99 -17.93
CA LEU A 44 -5.19 -4.94 -17.63
C LEU A 44 -6.64 -5.46 -17.54
N LYS A 45 -6.98 -6.53 -18.28
CA LYS A 45 -8.28 -7.19 -18.11
C LYS A 45 -8.36 -7.87 -16.74
N VAL A 46 -7.35 -8.67 -16.40
CA VAL A 46 -7.26 -9.37 -15.11
C VAL A 46 -7.21 -8.37 -13.95
N LEU A 47 -6.53 -7.24 -14.12
CA LEU A 47 -6.50 -6.14 -13.15
C LEU A 47 -7.90 -5.59 -12.88
N ASN A 48 -8.78 -5.54 -13.88
CA ASN A 48 -10.13 -4.99 -13.75
C ASN A 48 -11.18 -6.03 -13.30
N GLU A 49 -10.80 -7.29 -13.13
CA GLU A 49 -11.69 -8.31 -12.58
C GLU A 49 -11.99 -8.03 -11.10
N GLU A 50 -13.15 -8.49 -10.65
CA GLU A 50 -13.53 -8.38 -9.25
C GLU A 50 -12.55 -9.18 -8.37
N VAL A 51 -12.07 -8.55 -7.30
CA VAL A 51 -11.12 -9.17 -6.37
C VAL A 51 -11.90 -9.89 -5.29
N ASP A 52 -11.61 -11.18 -5.11
CA ASP A 52 -12.10 -11.97 -3.99
C ASP A 52 -11.30 -11.62 -2.73
N GLU A 53 -11.79 -10.64 -1.96
CA GLU A 53 -11.16 -10.18 -0.71
C GLU A 53 -10.92 -11.34 0.27
N THR A 54 -11.76 -12.39 0.27
CA THR A 54 -11.62 -13.53 1.20
C THR A 54 -10.45 -14.45 0.88
N LYS A 55 -9.99 -14.44 -0.38
CA LYS A 55 -8.79 -15.18 -0.80
C LYS A 55 -7.54 -14.33 -0.73
N LEU A 56 -7.66 -13.04 -1.07
CA LEU A 56 -6.53 -12.13 -1.10
C LEU A 56 -6.06 -11.76 0.32
N ILE A 57 -7.01 -11.51 1.22
CA ILE A 57 -6.77 -11.03 2.58
C ILE A 57 -6.97 -12.21 3.52
N THR A 58 -5.87 -12.69 4.10
CA THR A 58 -5.86 -13.91 4.93
C THR A 58 -5.66 -13.62 6.41
N ASN A 59 -5.17 -12.42 6.73
CA ASN A 59 -4.88 -11.98 8.10
C ASN A 59 -5.52 -10.60 8.39
N THR A 60 -6.84 -10.55 8.27
CA THR A 60 -7.62 -9.34 8.57
C THR A 60 -7.59 -9.04 10.06
N TYR A 61 -7.45 -7.75 10.41
CA TYR A 61 -7.60 -7.25 11.78
C TYR A 61 -9.04 -6.79 12.04
N SER A 62 -9.42 -6.75 13.32
CA SER A 62 -10.78 -6.49 13.79
C SER A 62 -10.81 -5.44 14.91
N ASN A 63 -12.01 -5.12 15.38
CA ASN A 63 -12.18 -4.24 16.53
C ASN A 63 -11.60 -4.85 17.82
N ASP A 64 -11.56 -6.17 17.96
CA ASP A 64 -10.96 -6.83 19.13
C ASP A 64 -9.43 -6.65 19.14
N ASP A 65 -8.81 -6.63 17.95
CA ASP A 65 -7.38 -6.33 17.80
C ASP A 65 -7.08 -4.87 18.16
N LEU A 66 -7.98 -3.93 17.82
CA LEU A 66 -7.89 -2.52 18.23
C LEU A 66 -7.97 -2.34 19.75
N ILE A 67 -8.91 -3.04 20.40
CA ILE A 67 -9.08 -3.00 21.86
C ILE A 67 -7.84 -3.58 22.56
N SER A 68 -7.42 -4.78 22.16
CA SER A 68 -6.27 -5.46 22.77
C SER A 68 -4.94 -4.75 22.48
N MET A 69 -4.79 -4.12 21.31
CA MET A 69 -3.64 -3.26 20.99
C MET A 69 -3.55 -2.08 21.98
N LYS A 70 -4.67 -1.38 22.23
CA LYS A 70 -4.72 -0.27 23.18
C LYS A 70 -4.31 -0.71 24.58
N GLU A 71 -4.80 -1.85 25.05
CA GLU A 71 -4.44 -2.41 26.36
C GLU A 71 -2.95 -2.76 26.43
N THR A 72 -2.43 -3.44 25.41
CA THR A 72 -1.03 -3.87 25.34
C THR A 72 -0.08 -2.68 25.36
N ILE A 73 -0.32 -1.66 24.52
CA ILE A 73 0.53 -0.47 24.44
C ILE A 73 0.44 0.36 25.73
N ASN A 74 -0.77 0.60 26.25
CA ASN A 74 -0.93 1.42 27.45
C ASN A 74 -0.44 0.75 28.74
N SER A 75 -0.30 -0.57 28.75
CA SER A 75 0.38 -1.28 29.86
C SER A 75 1.84 -0.88 30.01
N LYS A 76 2.47 -0.36 28.94
CA LYS A 76 3.86 0.10 28.91
C LYS A 76 3.97 1.60 29.08
N THR A 77 3.11 2.37 28.41
CA THR A 77 3.08 3.83 28.51
C THR A 77 1.64 4.31 28.62
N ASN A 78 1.24 4.71 29.83
CA ASN A 78 -0.14 5.09 30.09
C ASN A 78 -0.61 6.28 29.22
N GLY A 79 -1.72 6.05 28.52
CA GLY A 79 -2.35 7.03 27.66
C GLY A 79 -1.51 7.41 26.44
N PHE A 80 -0.64 6.52 25.96
CA PHE A 80 -0.08 6.64 24.61
C PHE A 80 -1.19 6.46 23.56
N ILE A 81 -2.09 5.50 23.78
CA ILE A 81 -3.33 5.33 23.00
C ILE A 81 -4.51 5.82 23.84
N SER A 82 -5.19 6.88 23.41
CA SER A 82 -6.40 7.41 24.05
C SER A 82 -7.60 7.31 23.11
N THR A 83 -8.75 7.77 23.60
CA THR A 83 -9.99 7.84 22.83
C THR A 83 -10.60 9.23 23.06
N ASP A 84 -11.06 9.88 21.99
CA ASP A 84 -11.79 11.14 22.12
C ASP A 84 -13.24 10.93 22.58
N ASP A 85 -13.97 12.03 22.79
CA ASP A 85 -15.35 12.02 23.24
C ASP A 85 -16.31 11.30 22.27
N ASN A 86 -15.91 11.10 21.01
CA ASN A 86 -16.68 10.43 19.98
C ASN A 86 -16.28 8.94 19.80
N GLY A 87 -15.40 8.41 20.65
CA GLY A 87 -14.94 7.03 20.54
C GLY A 87 -13.80 6.83 19.53
N LYS A 88 -13.24 7.90 18.95
CA LYS A 88 -12.14 7.81 17.98
C LYS A 88 -10.82 7.58 18.70
N VAL A 89 -10.02 6.62 18.25
CA VAL A 89 -8.69 6.37 18.82
C VAL A 89 -7.73 7.52 18.50
N ILE A 90 -6.89 7.91 19.47
CA ILE A 90 -5.85 8.93 19.30
C ILE A 90 -4.51 8.34 19.73
N ILE A 91 -3.50 8.45 18.86
CA ILE A 91 -2.12 8.11 19.14
C ILE A 91 -1.39 9.38 19.58
N ASN A 92 -0.93 9.38 20.83
CA ASN A 92 -0.25 10.52 21.44
C ASN A 92 1.27 10.42 21.17
N PHE A 93 1.70 10.75 19.95
CA PHE A 93 3.11 10.64 19.54
C PHE A 93 4.09 11.40 20.45
N ASP A 94 3.64 12.48 21.11
CA ASP A 94 4.45 13.23 22.09
C ASP A 94 4.91 12.40 23.30
N LYS A 95 4.24 11.26 23.56
CA LYS A 95 4.59 10.33 24.64
C LYS A 95 5.54 9.20 24.20
N LEU A 96 6.02 9.21 22.95
CA LEU A 96 6.90 8.16 22.43
C LEU A 96 8.19 8.01 23.26
N ASN A 97 8.72 9.13 23.77
CA ASN A 97 9.91 9.16 24.63
C ASN A 97 9.69 8.58 26.05
N LEU A 98 8.45 8.24 26.41
CA LEU A 98 8.13 7.66 27.72
C LEU A 98 8.25 6.13 27.74
N PHE A 99 8.38 5.49 26.57
CA PHE A 99 8.64 4.05 26.51
C PHE A 99 10.04 3.73 27.04
N ASN A 100 10.10 2.85 28.04
CA ASN A 100 11.34 2.37 28.65
C ASN A 100 11.51 0.84 28.52
N SER A 101 10.61 0.18 27.79
CA SER A 101 10.59 -1.26 27.58
C SER A 101 10.04 -1.60 26.20
N ASN A 102 10.37 -2.79 25.71
CA ASN A 102 9.86 -3.29 24.45
C ASN A 102 8.35 -3.49 24.52
N ILE A 103 7.68 -3.20 23.41
CA ILE A 103 6.28 -3.52 23.17
C ILE A 103 6.26 -4.67 22.18
N GLU A 104 5.54 -5.72 22.53
CA GLU A 104 5.32 -6.87 21.65
C GLU A 104 3.85 -6.85 21.25
N LEU A 105 3.59 -6.84 19.95
CA LEU A 105 2.26 -6.80 19.36
C LEU A 105 2.12 -7.97 18.40
N THR A 106 0.92 -8.52 18.28
CA THR A 106 0.59 -9.40 17.15
C THR A 106 0.58 -8.62 15.85
N ASP A 107 0.77 -9.30 14.73
CA ASP A 107 0.56 -8.77 13.38
C ASP A 107 -0.76 -7.99 13.22
N ARG A 108 -1.88 -8.52 13.72
CA ARG A 108 -3.18 -7.85 13.68
C ARG A 108 -3.25 -6.60 14.55
N GLN A 109 -2.60 -6.61 15.71
CA GLN A 109 -2.48 -5.42 16.56
C GLN A 109 -1.60 -4.35 15.88
N VAL A 110 -0.53 -4.76 15.19
CA VAL A 110 0.29 -3.87 14.36
C VAL A 110 -0.54 -3.28 13.22
N ALA A 111 -1.36 -4.09 12.54
CA ALA A 111 -2.29 -3.63 11.51
C ALA A 111 -3.30 -2.61 12.04
N ALA A 112 -3.92 -2.89 13.19
CA ALA A 112 -4.85 -1.97 13.85
C ALA A 112 -4.17 -0.64 14.24
N TYR A 113 -2.96 -0.70 14.80
CA TYR A 113 -2.17 0.49 15.11
C TYR A 113 -1.83 1.31 13.85
N ALA A 114 -1.32 0.67 12.80
CA ALA A 114 -0.99 1.32 11.55
C ALA A 114 -2.21 1.98 10.91
N ASN A 115 -3.37 1.32 10.92
CA ASN A 115 -4.61 1.89 10.40
C ASN A 115 -5.01 3.16 11.16
N GLU A 116 -4.89 3.19 12.49
CA GLU A 116 -5.19 4.40 13.26
C GLU A 116 -4.15 5.50 13.07
N ALA A 117 -2.88 5.16 12.86
CA ALA A 117 -1.83 6.13 12.51
C ALA A 117 -2.11 6.78 11.14
N ILE A 118 -2.45 5.98 10.13
CA ILE A 118 -2.87 6.48 8.81
C ILE A 118 -4.18 7.30 8.93
N ARG A 119 -5.12 6.81 9.75
CA ARG A 119 -6.24 7.50 10.42
C ARG A 119 -5.93 8.95 10.70
N GLN A 120 -5.04 9.11 11.66
CA GLN A 120 -4.75 10.38 12.31
C GLN A 120 -3.96 11.33 11.41
N GLU A 121 -3.00 10.81 10.65
CA GLU A 121 -2.09 11.61 9.83
C GLU A 121 -2.66 11.99 8.46
N MET A 122 -3.56 11.16 7.92
CA MET A 122 -4.00 11.27 6.53
C MET A 122 -5.52 11.20 6.34
N ASP A 123 -6.31 11.02 7.41
CA ASP A 123 -7.76 10.81 7.32
C ASP A 123 -8.14 9.66 6.37
N ASN A 124 -7.26 8.64 6.26
CA ASN A 124 -7.39 7.54 5.30
C ASN A 124 -7.57 8.01 3.85
N LYS A 125 -7.01 9.17 3.51
CA LYS A 125 -7.14 9.76 2.18
C LYS A 125 -5.78 10.12 1.60
N ILE A 126 -5.71 10.02 0.28
CA ILE A 126 -4.57 10.47 -0.49
C ILE A 126 -5.07 11.48 -1.51
N GLU A 127 -4.47 12.65 -1.51
CA GLU A 127 -4.69 13.67 -2.53
C GLU A 127 -3.59 13.60 -3.58
N VAL A 128 -3.99 13.53 -4.85
CA VAL A 128 -3.05 13.54 -5.97
C VAL A 128 -3.61 14.32 -7.15
N GLY A 129 -2.93 15.41 -7.48
CA GLY A 129 -3.50 16.41 -8.39
C GLY A 129 -4.84 16.91 -7.83
N ASP A 130 -5.87 16.86 -8.65
CA ASP A 130 -7.23 17.31 -8.30
C ASP A 130 -8.11 16.19 -7.73
N TYR A 131 -7.55 15.02 -7.45
CA TYR A 131 -8.31 13.85 -7.02
C TYR A 131 -7.97 13.43 -5.59
N THR A 132 -8.98 12.91 -4.90
CA THR A 132 -8.85 12.30 -3.57
C THR A 132 -9.23 10.83 -3.67
N PHE A 133 -8.41 9.96 -3.08
CA PHE A 133 -8.59 8.52 -3.01
C PHE A 133 -8.76 8.09 -1.57
N ASN A 134 -9.78 7.30 -1.29
CA ASN A 134 -9.87 6.63 0.00
C ASN A 134 -8.88 5.46 0.00
N LEU A 135 -8.16 5.32 1.10
CA LEU A 135 -7.23 4.24 1.37
C LEU A 135 -7.73 3.40 2.54
N GLU A 136 -7.65 2.10 2.37
CA GLU A 136 -7.85 1.14 3.45
C GLU A 136 -6.59 0.28 3.58
N LEU A 137 -6.02 0.23 4.78
CA LEU A 137 -5.09 -0.83 5.13
C LEU A 137 -5.92 -2.10 5.37
N LYS A 138 -5.66 -3.17 4.63
CA LYS A 138 -6.44 -4.42 4.74
C LYS A 138 -5.72 -5.48 5.56
N GLN A 139 -4.40 -5.49 5.53
CA GLN A 139 -3.57 -6.49 6.19
C GLN A 139 -2.17 -5.95 6.47
N ILE A 140 -1.64 -6.31 7.64
CA ILE A 140 -0.20 -6.45 7.89
C ILE A 140 0.01 -7.86 8.39
N ASP A 141 1.01 -8.55 7.85
CA ASP A 141 1.32 -9.92 8.22
C ASP A 141 2.84 -10.12 8.30
N PHE A 142 3.28 -10.87 9.30
CA PHE A 142 4.67 -11.25 9.51
C PHE A 142 4.78 -12.77 9.51
N SER A 143 5.63 -13.31 8.64
CA SER A 143 5.82 -14.75 8.50
C SER A 143 7.31 -15.11 8.38
N ASP A 144 7.65 -16.39 8.53
CA ASP A 144 9.02 -16.88 8.44
C ASP A 144 10.02 -16.10 9.32
N ILE A 145 9.60 -15.78 10.55
CA ILE A 145 10.42 -15.06 11.53
C ILE A 145 11.60 -15.93 11.95
N LYS A 146 12.81 -15.47 11.66
CA LYS A 146 14.08 -16.13 11.99
C LYS A 146 14.61 -15.70 13.35
N ASP A 147 15.51 -16.50 13.92
CA ASP A 147 16.15 -16.23 15.22
C ASP A 147 16.89 -14.88 15.27
N ASN A 148 17.44 -14.41 14.13
CA ASN A 148 18.11 -13.12 14.03
C ASN A 148 17.13 -11.93 13.90
N GLY A 149 15.83 -12.17 13.84
CA GLY A 149 14.79 -11.16 13.67
C GLY A 149 14.45 -10.82 12.22
N ASP A 150 15.08 -11.47 11.25
CA ASP A 150 14.66 -11.34 9.85
C ASP A 150 13.27 -11.97 9.66
N THR A 151 12.45 -11.38 8.79
CA THR A 151 11.08 -11.82 8.60
C THR A 151 10.56 -11.48 7.22
N LEU A 152 9.57 -12.23 6.74
CA LEU A 152 8.73 -11.83 5.62
C LEU A 152 7.65 -10.89 6.12
N PHE A 153 7.58 -9.71 5.51
CA PHE A 153 6.55 -8.72 5.75
C PHE A 153 5.63 -8.64 4.54
N ASN A 154 4.33 -8.79 4.80
CA ASN A 154 3.29 -8.53 3.82
C ASN A 154 2.41 -7.37 4.28
N VAL A 155 2.07 -6.49 3.34
CA VAL A 155 1.05 -5.47 3.52
C VAL A 155 0.10 -5.45 2.34
N ILE A 156 -1.20 -5.38 2.63
CA ILE A 156 -2.24 -5.22 1.61
C ILE A 156 -2.96 -3.90 1.81
N ILE A 157 -2.98 -3.10 0.76
CA ILE A 157 -3.63 -1.79 0.74
C ILE A 157 -4.66 -1.77 -0.38
N LYS A 158 -5.85 -1.24 -0.09
CA LYS A 158 -6.93 -1.00 -1.05
C LYS A 158 -7.08 0.50 -1.28
N LEU A 159 -7.17 0.90 -2.54
CA LEU A 159 -7.45 2.26 -2.97
C LEU A 159 -8.78 2.29 -3.71
N ASP A 160 -9.66 3.21 -3.33
CA ASP A 160 -10.91 3.52 -4.04
C ASP A 160 -10.66 4.56 -5.12
N LEU A 161 -10.76 4.12 -6.37
CA LEU A 161 -10.49 4.88 -7.59
C LEU A 161 -11.74 5.49 -8.22
N SER A 162 -12.91 5.38 -7.56
CA SER A 162 -14.19 5.88 -8.09
C SER A 162 -14.18 7.37 -8.41
N SER A 163 -13.33 8.17 -7.73
CA SER A 163 -13.15 9.60 -8.03
C SER A 163 -12.64 9.87 -9.45
N LEU A 164 -12.10 8.86 -10.15
CA LEU A 164 -11.69 8.96 -11.54
C LEU A 164 -12.85 8.86 -12.53
N GLU A 165 -13.98 8.28 -12.14
CA GLU A 165 -15.10 7.96 -13.04
C GLU A 165 -15.53 9.14 -13.94
N PRO A 166 -15.69 10.40 -13.43
CA PRO A 166 -16.06 11.53 -14.27
C PRO A 166 -15.03 11.85 -15.37
N THR A 167 -13.76 11.58 -15.09
CA THR A 167 -12.66 11.80 -16.04
C THR A 167 -12.62 10.70 -17.08
N LEU A 168 -12.82 9.46 -16.65
CA LEU A 168 -12.85 8.29 -17.52
C LEU A 168 -14.03 8.31 -18.50
N LYS A 169 -15.08 9.09 -18.26
CA LYS A 169 -16.18 9.29 -19.22
C LYS A 169 -15.82 10.22 -20.40
N LYS A 170 -14.76 11.02 -20.30
CA LYS A 170 -14.38 12.02 -21.32
C LYS A 170 -13.46 11.41 -22.37
N PHE A 171 -13.61 11.82 -23.64
CA PHE A 171 -12.63 11.46 -24.66
C PHE A 171 -11.28 12.15 -24.36
N PRO A 172 -10.14 11.45 -24.47
CA PRO A 172 -10.01 10.11 -25.05
C PRO A 172 -9.97 8.97 -24.01
N TYR A 173 -10.09 9.27 -22.71
CA TYR A 173 -10.14 8.32 -21.59
C TYR A 173 -11.33 7.34 -21.63
N SER A 174 -12.42 7.69 -22.33
CA SER A 174 -13.56 6.78 -22.48
C SER A 174 -13.22 5.49 -23.23
N LEU A 175 -12.15 5.46 -24.01
CA LEU A 175 -11.71 4.28 -24.78
C LEU A 175 -11.19 3.15 -23.90
N ILE A 176 -10.87 3.45 -22.64
CA ILE A 176 -10.09 2.57 -21.76
C ILE A 176 -10.67 2.46 -20.36
N LYS A 177 -11.79 3.15 -20.08
CA LYS A 177 -12.47 3.12 -18.79
C LYS A 177 -12.75 1.69 -18.30
N ASN A 178 -12.93 0.75 -19.21
CA ASN A 178 -13.20 -0.67 -18.92
C ASN A 178 -11.95 -1.47 -18.55
N TYR A 179 -10.78 -0.82 -18.43
CA TYR A 179 -9.52 -1.43 -18.00
C TYR A 179 -8.99 -0.82 -16.70
N ILE A 180 -9.77 0.07 -16.08
CA ILE A 180 -9.40 0.72 -14.83
C ILE A 180 -10.36 0.23 -13.76
N PRO A 181 -9.85 -0.45 -12.72
CA PRO A 181 -10.71 -0.94 -11.66
C PRO A 181 -11.24 0.21 -10.81
N ASN A 182 -12.42 -0.01 -10.22
CA ASN A 182 -12.94 0.86 -9.17
C ASN A 182 -12.09 0.77 -7.89
N TYR A 183 -11.46 -0.39 -7.65
CA TYR A 183 -10.59 -0.60 -6.50
C TYR A 183 -9.26 -1.20 -6.94
N LEU A 184 -8.16 -0.59 -6.48
CA LEU A 184 -6.83 -1.16 -6.64
C LEU A 184 -6.34 -1.72 -5.30
N TYR A 185 -6.14 -3.03 -5.27
CA TYR A 185 -5.47 -3.77 -4.21
C TYR A 185 -4.01 -3.95 -4.58
N ILE A 186 -3.14 -3.67 -3.61
CA ILE A 186 -1.71 -3.77 -3.75
C ILE A 186 -1.21 -4.64 -2.61
N SER A 187 -0.70 -5.82 -2.96
CA SER A 187 -0.09 -6.75 -1.99
C SER A 187 1.43 -6.67 -2.14
N SER A 188 2.07 -5.97 -1.21
CA SER A 188 3.52 -5.79 -1.16
C SER A 188 4.12 -6.82 -0.22
N ASN A 189 5.11 -7.57 -0.71
CA ASN A 189 5.79 -8.63 0.03
C ASN A 189 7.30 -8.37 -0.05
N VAL A 190 7.93 -8.19 1.11
CA VAL A 190 9.36 -7.90 1.23
C VAL A 190 9.98 -8.75 2.34
N ASN A 191 11.28 -9.02 2.22
CA ASN A 191 12.06 -9.47 3.37
C ASN A 191 12.49 -8.23 4.16
N VAL A 192 12.27 -8.26 5.46
CA VAL A 192 12.79 -7.29 6.41
C VAL A 192 14.01 -7.93 7.08
N ASN A 193 15.19 -7.38 6.80
CA ASN A 193 16.43 -7.82 7.43
C ASN A 193 16.77 -6.89 8.57
N LYS A 194 16.92 -7.44 9.77
CA LYS A 194 17.27 -6.66 10.95
C LYS A 194 18.72 -6.22 10.85
N THR A 195 18.99 -4.94 11.17
CA THR A 195 20.37 -4.45 11.30
C THR A 195 20.84 -4.46 12.76
N GLU A 196 22.13 -4.28 12.98
CA GLU A 196 22.69 -4.13 14.33
C GLU A 196 22.24 -2.82 15.01
N GLU A 197 21.86 -1.81 14.23
CA GLU A 197 21.39 -0.53 14.75
C GLU A 197 19.90 -0.60 15.17
N PRO A 198 19.55 -0.09 16.37
CA PRO A 198 18.16 -0.02 16.81
C PRO A 198 17.27 0.72 15.81
N PHE A 199 16.09 0.18 15.56
CA PHE A 199 15.08 0.78 14.67
C PHE A 199 15.52 1.00 13.22
N LYS A 200 16.59 0.32 12.78
CA LYS A 200 17.01 0.26 11.39
C LYS A 200 16.87 -1.16 10.84
N PHE A 201 16.40 -1.23 9.59
CA PHE A 201 16.19 -2.45 8.85
C PHE A 201 16.56 -2.23 7.39
N GLU A 202 16.89 -3.31 6.70
CA GLU A 202 17.03 -3.34 5.25
C GLU A 202 15.86 -4.09 4.63
N LEU A 203 15.37 -3.61 3.49
CA LEU A 203 14.30 -4.25 2.76
C LEU A 203 14.79 -4.84 1.46
N VAL A 204 14.41 -6.08 1.20
CA VAL A 204 14.63 -6.76 -0.08
C VAL A 204 13.27 -7.09 -0.68
N SER A 205 13.01 -6.56 -1.89
CA SER A 205 11.83 -6.90 -2.66
C SER A 205 11.72 -8.42 -2.85
N ASN A 206 10.56 -8.99 -2.52
CA ASN A 206 10.23 -10.37 -2.86
C ASN A 206 9.28 -10.39 -4.05
N TYR A 207 8.04 -9.92 -3.85
CA TYR A 207 7.10 -9.68 -4.94
C TYR A 207 6.02 -8.67 -4.55
N LEU A 208 5.40 -8.10 -5.56
CA LEU A 208 4.24 -7.22 -5.53
C LEU A 208 3.18 -7.80 -6.47
N THR A 209 1.92 -7.86 -6.02
CA THR A 209 0.78 -8.15 -6.89
C THR A 209 -0.25 -7.04 -6.88
N LEU A 210 -0.95 -6.88 -8.00
CA LEU A 210 -1.99 -5.87 -8.21
C LEU A 210 -3.31 -6.57 -8.54
N ASN A 211 -4.35 -6.41 -7.71
CA ASN A 211 -5.63 -7.13 -7.83
C ASN A 211 -5.40 -8.63 -8.07
N ASN A 212 -6.00 -9.18 -9.13
CA ASN A 212 -5.88 -10.59 -9.54
C ASN A 212 -4.67 -10.85 -10.44
N VAL A 213 -3.86 -9.84 -10.76
CA VAL A 213 -2.67 -9.99 -11.61
C VAL A 213 -1.58 -10.70 -10.82
N ASP A 214 -1.02 -11.75 -11.40
CA ASP A 214 0.04 -12.53 -10.79
C ASP A 214 1.37 -11.75 -10.66
N LYS A 215 2.40 -12.40 -10.12
CA LYS A 215 3.69 -11.76 -9.81
C LYS A 215 4.39 -11.23 -11.06
N GLU A 216 4.47 -12.06 -12.10
CA GLU A 216 5.13 -11.70 -13.35
C GLU A 216 4.33 -10.64 -14.12
N GLY A 217 3.00 -10.77 -14.18
CA GLY A 217 2.15 -9.78 -14.81
C GLY A 217 2.19 -8.43 -14.10
N SER A 218 2.23 -8.43 -12.77
CA SER A 218 2.38 -7.21 -11.98
C SER A 218 3.73 -6.55 -12.22
N LYS A 219 4.79 -7.35 -12.38
CA LYS A 219 6.13 -6.86 -12.71
C LYS A 219 6.21 -6.25 -14.10
N GLU A 220 5.62 -6.90 -15.10
CA GLU A 220 5.53 -6.35 -16.45
C GLU A 220 4.75 -5.04 -16.47
N LEU A 221 3.59 -4.99 -15.80
CA LEU A 221 2.76 -3.79 -15.73
C LEU A 221 3.50 -2.62 -15.05
N VAL A 222 4.08 -2.83 -13.86
CA VAL A 222 4.80 -1.76 -13.15
C VAL A 222 6.01 -1.28 -13.94
N ASN A 223 6.80 -2.19 -14.55
CA ASN A 223 7.96 -1.79 -15.34
C ASN A 223 7.57 -1.06 -16.63
N ALA A 224 6.47 -1.45 -17.27
CA ALA A 224 5.93 -0.73 -18.43
C ALA A 224 5.55 0.71 -18.05
N LEU A 225 4.91 0.89 -16.89
CA LEU A 225 4.54 2.20 -16.35
C LEU A 225 5.79 3.01 -15.96
N ASP A 226 6.80 2.38 -15.34
CA ASP A 226 8.04 3.06 -14.99
C ASP A 226 8.78 3.62 -16.20
N LYS A 227 8.84 2.88 -17.32
CA LYS A 227 9.49 3.36 -18.54
C LYS A 227 8.97 4.71 -19.00
N ILE A 228 7.67 4.94 -18.85
CA ILE A 228 6.98 6.12 -19.37
C ILE A 228 6.92 7.23 -18.31
N PHE A 229 6.78 6.90 -17.02
CA PHE A 229 6.50 7.90 -15.96
C PHE A 229 7.55 8.02 -14.87
N LYS A 230 8.59 7.17 -14.91
CA LYS A 230 9.70 7.18 -13.94
C LYS A 230 9.21 7.07 -12.49
N ILE A 231 8.23 6.19 -12.28
CA ILE A 231 7.58 5.94 -10.99
C ILE A 231 8.44 5.09 -10.03
N GLY A 232 9.52 4.50 -10.54
CA GLY A 232 10.31 3.47 -9.90
C GLY A 232 9.93 2.11 -10.46
N ASN A 233 10.95 1.27 -10.72
CA ASN A 233 10.75 -0.10 -11.16
C ASN A 233 9.99 -0.93 -10.11
N TYR A 234 9.57 -2.13 -10.51
CA TYR A 234 8.80 -3.06 -9.66
C TYR A 234 9.36 -3.23 -8.24
N ASP A 235 10.67 -3.49 -8.12
CA ASP A 235 11.30 -3.74 -6.82
C ASP A 235 11.37 -2.49 -5.96
N ASN A 236 11.70 -1.34 -6.56
CA ASN A 236 11.72 -0.06 -5.87
C ASN A 236 10.33 0.31 -5.36
N LEU A 237 9.28 0.08 -6.15
CA LEU A 237 7.92 0.34 -5.72
C LEU A 237 7.52 -0.57 -4.56
N ASN A 238 7.79 -1.86 -4.67
CA ASN A 238 7.48 -2.85 -3.63
C ASN A 238 8.16 -2.49 -2.29
N ILE A 239 9.46 -2.22 -2.33
CA ILE A 239 10.22 -1.78 -1.15
C ILE A 239 9.63 -0.50 -0.58
N LYS A 240 9.34 0.49 -1.43
CA LYS A 240 8.85 1.79 -0.95
C LYS A 240 7.52 1.67 -0.23
N ILE A 241 6.60 0.83 -0.70
CA ILE A 241 5.31 0.59 -0.03
C ILE A 241 5.52 0.05 1.38
N SER A 242 6.26 -1.06 1.48
CA SER A 242 6.52 -1.69 2.77
C SER A 242 7.33 -0.78 3.70
N ASN A 243 8.31 -0.04 3.17
CA ASN A 243 9.14 0.87 3.95
C ASN A 243 8.32 1.98 4.61
N GLU A 244 7.41 2.60 3.87
CA GLU A 244 6.57 3.67 4.46
C GLU A 244 5.71 3.10 5.59
N VAL A 245 5.10 1.94 5.40
CA VAL A 245 4.28 1.32 6.46
C VAL A 245 5.14 1.01 7.69
N LEU A 246 6.29 0.34 7.50
CA LEU A 246 7.20 -0.02 8.59
C LEU A 246 7.79 1.20 9.33
N LEU A 247 8.19 2.25 8.62
CA LEU A 247 8.71 3.46 9.27
C LEU A 247 7.67 4.14 10.16
N ASN A 248 6.40 4.18 9.74
CA ASN A 248 5.34 4.75 10.59
C ASN A 248 5.03 3.91 11.83
N LEU A 249 5.36 2.61 11.83
CA LEU A 249 5.25 1.78 13.03
C LEU A 249 6.30 2.14 14.08
N ILE A 250 7.44 2.67 13.64
CA ILE A 250 8.60 2.97 14.48
C ILE A 250 8.56 4.41 15.03
N GLY A 251 7.86 5.32 14.35
CA GLY A 251 7.76 6.75 14.70
C GLY A 251 8.71 7.62 13.88
#